data_AF-A0A4Q3ZEK0-F1
#
_entry.id   AF-A0A4Q3ZEK0-F1
#
_cell.length_a   1.000
_cell.length_b   1.000
_cell.length_c   1.000
_cell.angle_alpha   90.00
_cell.angle_beta   90.00
_cell.angle_gamma   90.00
#
_symmetry.space_group_name_H-M   'P 1'
#
loop_
_entity.id
_entity.type
_entity.pdbx_description
1 polymer ?
#
loop_
_entity_poly.entity_id
_entity_poly.type
_entity_poly.pdbx_seq_one_letter_code
_entity_poly.pdbx_strand_id
1 'polypeptide(L)'
;MSFVDVYGPRLIAMVCQACFILHQYEDAIETLPAGLESNPASERLHVWLAASYARAGLLDDAAWEADQVLLMNPAFSLETIAASYPFKDETDRADFSKALSLAGLR
;
A
#
# COMPACT_ATOMS: atom_id res chain seq x y z
N MET A 1 10.11 -18.05 -12.47
CA MET A 1 10.68 -16.69 -12.42
C MET A 1 9.64 -15.85 -11.72
N SER A 2 9.92 -15.45 -10.48
CA SER A 2 8.98 -14.77 -9.59
C SER A 2 8.58 -13.43 -10.20
N PHE A 3 7.34 -12.98 -10.03
CA PHE A 3 6.89 -11.67 -10.51
C PHE A 3 7.79 -10.51 -10.01
N VAL A 4 8.39 -10.70 -8.82
CA VAL A 4 9.38 -9.80 -8.19
C VAL A 4 10.76 -9.82 -8.87
N ASP A 5 11.14 -10.90 -9.55
CA ASP A 5 12.35 -10.95 -10.41
C ASP A 5 12.14 -10.20 -11.73
N VAL A 6 10.89 -10.15 -12.22
CA VAL A 6 10.53 -9.47 -13.48
C VAL A 6 10.35 -7.97 -13.26
N TYR A 7 9.86 -7.58 -12.08
CA TYR A 7 9.53 -6.19 -11.74
C TYR A 7 10.24 -5.79 -10.44
N GLY A 8 11.41 -5.15 -10.57
CA GLY A 8 12.20 -4.69 -9.43
C GLY A 8 11.42 -3.75 -8.48
N PRO A 9 11.95 -3.44 -7.28
CA PRO A 9 11.24 -2.68 -6.22
C PRO A 9 10.71 -1.31 -6.66
N ARG A 10 11.26 -0.76 -7.74
CA ARG A 10 10.84 0.50 -8.36
C ARG A 10 9.52 0.39 -9.13
N LEU A 11 9.24 -0.78 -9.69
CA LEU A 11 8.11 -1.05 -10.59
C LEU A 11 6.87 -1.46 -9.80
N ILE A 12 7.05 -2.12 -8.65
CA ILE A 12 5.99 -2.36 -7.65
C ILE A 12 5.43 -1.03 -7.12
N ALA A 13 6.30 -0.08 -6.76
CA ALA A 13 5.87 1.25 -6.34
C ALA A 13 5.08 1.97 -7.45
N MET A 14 5.46 1.76 -8.72
CA MET A 14 4.73 2.33 -9.87
C MET A 14 3.37 1.66 -10.09
N VAL A 15 3.23 0.35 -9.88
CA VAL A 15 1.94 -0.36 -10.00
C VAL A 15 0.99 0.06 -8.87
N CYS A 16 1.45 0.12 -7.61
CA CYS A 16 0.62 0.59 -6.51
C CYS A 16 0.19 2.05 -6.69
N GLN A 17 1.13 2.92 -7.09
CA GLN A 17 0.82 4.32 -7.36
C GLN A 17 -0.15 4.46 -8.55
N ALA A 18 0.01 3.65 -9.60
CA ALA A 18 -0.88 3.66 -10.77
C ALA A 18 -2.28 3.17 -10.41
N CYS A 19 -2.44 2.05 -9.70
CA CYS A 19 -3.74 1.54 -9.29
C CYS A 19 -4.47 2.51 -8.35
N PHE A 20 -3.73 3.17 -7.45
CA PHE A 20 -4.31 4.16 -6.54
C PHE A 20 -4.81 5.42 -7.28
N ILE A 21 -4.02 5.92 -8.25
CA ILE A 21 -4.39 7.09 -9.08
C ILE A 21 -5.50 6.75 -10.09
N LEU A 22 -5.57 5.50 -10.55
CA LEU A 22 -6.56 5.05 -11.52
C LEU A 22 -7.87 4.57 -10.87
N HIS A 23 -7.99 4.62 -9.54
CA HIS A 23 -9.09 4.03 -8.77
C HIS A 23 -9.32 2.54 -9.07
N GLN A 24 -8.30 1.84 -9.58
CA GLN A 24 -8.33 0.41 -9.89
C GLN A 24 -7.85 -0.38 -8.68
N TYR A 25 -8.61 -0.27 -7.59
CA TYR A 25 -8.24 -0.88 -6.32
C TYR A 25 -8.36 -2.40 -6.40
N GLU A 26 -9.34 -2.93 -7.16
CA GLU A 26 -9.49 -4.38 -7.36
C GLU A 26 -8.29 -4.99 -8.09
N ASP A 27 -7.78 -4.36 -9.15
CA ASP A 27 -6.62 -4.86 -9.90
C ASP A 27 -5.34 -4.86 -9.04
N ALA A 28 -5.18 -3.85 -8.17
CA ALA A 28 -4.09 -3.82 -7.19
C ALA A 28 -4.21 -4.98 -6.20
N ILE A 29 -5.42 -5.24 -5.69
CA ILE A 29 -5.70 -6.33 -4.74
C ILE A 29 -5.45 -7.71 -5.37
N GLU A 30 -5.72 -7.90 -6.66
CA GLU A 30 -5.41 -9.17 -7.33
C GLU A 30 -3.91 -9.36 -7.59
N THR A 31 -3.17 -8.27 -7.81
CA THR A 31 -1.77 -8.33 -8.25
C THR A 31 -0.77 -8.31 -7.09
N LEU A 32 -1.05 -7.56 -6.01
CA LEU A 32 -0.12 -7.34 -4.90
C LEU A 32 0.15 -8.57 -4.02
N PRO A 33 -0.79 -9.50 -3.78
CA PRO A 33 -0.54 -10.71 -3.01
C PRO A 33 0.57 -11.59 -3.60
N ALA A 34 0.69 -11.66 -4.93
CA ALA A 34 1.79 -12.37 -5.59
C ALA A 34 3.17 -11.73 -5.31
N GLY A 35 3.20 -10.42 -5.02
CA GLY A 35 4.41 -9.73 -4.54
C GLY A 35 4.78 -10.15 -3.11
N LEU A 36 3.78 -10.32 -2.23
CA LEU A 36 3.97 -10.81 -0.87
C LEU A 36 4.42 -12.27 -0.84
N GLU A 37 4.04 -13.12 -1.79
CA GLU A 37 4.56 -14.50 -1.87
C GLU A 37 6.09 -14.55 -1.98
N SER A 38 6.69 -13.55 -2.63
CA SER A 38 8.15 -13.46 -2.80
C SER A 38 8.83 -12.64 -1.70
N ASN A 39 8.14 -11.68 -1.08
CA ASN A 39 8.65 -10.92 0.05
C ASN A 39 7.54 -10.60 1.06
N PRO A 40 7.24 -11.56 1.95
CA PRO A 40 6.16 -11.41 2.93
C PRO A 40 6.44 -10.34 3.99
N ALA A 41 7.69 -9.89 4.13
CA ALA A 41 8.11 -8.91 5.14
C ALA A 41 8.27 -7.50 4.54
N SER A 42 7.58 -7.22 3.43
CA SER A 42 7.67 -5.91 2.79
C SER A 42 6.66 -4.94 3.40
N GLU A 43 7.09 -4.12 4.36
CA GLU A 43 6.28 -3.04 4.94
C GLU A 43 5.60 -2.19 3.85
N ARG A 44 6.33 -1.86 2.77
CA ARG A 44 5.81 -1.09 1.64
C ARG A 44 4.60 -1.76 0.98
N LEU A 45 4.65 -3.08 0.76
CA LEU A 45 3.53 -3.80 0.13
C LEU A 45 2.30 -3.79 1.03
N HIS A 46 2.47 -4.04 2.33
CA HIS A 46 1.39 -3.99 3.31
C HIS A 46 0.77 -2.59 3.40
N VAL A 47 1.58 -1.52 3.36
CA VAL A 47 1.08 -0.13 3.31
C VAL A 47 0.19 0.09 2.08
N TRP A 48 0.62 -0.34 0.88
CA TRP A 48 -0.17 -0.14 -0.34
C TRP A 48 -1.42 -1.01 -0.39
N LEU A 49 -1.38 -2.22 0.15
CA LEU A 49 -2.56 -3.08 0.31
C LEU A 49 -3.56 -2.47 1.29
N ALA A 50 -3.10 -2.01 2.46
CA ALA A 50 -3.96 -1.33 3.44
C ALA A 50 -4.68 -0.12 2.81
N ALA A 51 -3.97 0.72 2.07
CA ALA A 51 -4.57 1.85 1.37
C ALA A 51 -5.57 1.42 0.29
N SER A 52 -5.25 0.39 -0.49
CA SER A 52 -6.09 -0.11 -1.59
C SER A 52 -7.37 -0.76 -1.05
N TYR A 53 -7.27 -1.64 -0.05
CA TYR A 53 -8.41 -2.26 0.61
C TYR A 53 -9.32 -1.22 1.27
N ALA A 54 -8.74 -0.22 1.95
CA ALA A 54 -9.51 0.84 2.58
C ALA A 54 -10.31 1.67 1.56
N ARG A 55 -9.77 1.87 0.36
CA ARG A 55 -10.47 2.57 -0.73
C ARG A 55 -11.48 1.71 -1.46
N ALA A 56 -11.26 0.40 -1.53
CA ALA A 56 -12.24 -0.57 -2.01
C ALA A 56 -13.40 -0.81 -1.01
N GLY A 57 -13.33 -0.25 0.20
CA GLY A 57 -14.33 -0.44 1.26
C GLY A 57 -14.18 -1.76 2.03
N LEU A 58 -13.10 -2.51 1.79
CA LEU A 58 -12.75 -3.76 2.47
C LEU A 58 -11.96 -3.43 3.75
N LEU A 59 -12.63 -2.84 4.74
CA LEU A 59 -11.96 -2.28 5.92
C LEU A 59 -11.35 -3.35 6.84
N ASP A 60 -11.91 -4.55 6.89
CA ASP A 60 -11.36 -5.64 7.71
C ASP A 60 -10.01 -6.12 7.14
N ASP A 61 -9.92 -6.30 5.82
CA ASP A 61 -8.67 -6.64 5.14
C ASP A 61 -7.66 -5.48 5.25
N ALA A 62 -8.12 -4.23 5.12
CA ALA A 62 -7.27 -3.06 5.31
C ALA A 62 -6.66 -3.01 6.71
N ALA A 63 -7.45 -3.30 7.75
CA ALA A 63 -7.00 -3.35 9.13
C ALA A 63 -5.99 -4.48 9.36
N TRP A 64 -6.21 -5.66 8.76
CA TRP A 64 -5.26 -6.75 8.82
C TRP A 64 -3.88 -6.37 8.25
N GLU A 65 -3.87 -5.72 7.09
CA GLU A 65 -2.64 -5.23 6.46
C GLU A 65 -1.95 -4.14 7.30
N ALA A 66 -2.74 -3.24 7.91
CA ALA A 66 -2.21 -2.25 8.85
C ALA A 66 -1.57 -2.88 10.08
N ASP A 67 -2.13 -3.96 10.63
CA ASP A 67 -1.52 -4.70 11.74
C ASP A 67 -0.17 -5.29 11.32
N GLN A 68 -0.03 -5.80 10.09
CA GLN A 68 1.26 -6.27 9.57
C GLN A 68 2.28 -5.13 9.49
N VAL A 69 1.86 -3.94 9.03
CA VAL A 69 2.73 -2.74 9.03
C VAL A 69 3.20 -2.42 10.44
N LEU A 70 2.30 -2.40 11.44
CA LEU A 70 2.63 -2.06 12.82
C LEU A 70 3.49 -3.12 13.52
N LEU A 71 3.34 -4.40 13.15
CA LEU A 71 4.23 -5.47 13.62
C LEU A 71 5.67 -5.28 13.12
N MET A 72 5.85 -4.80 11.89
CA MET A 72 7.17 -4.54 11.31
C MET A 72 7.77 -3.21 11.76
N ASN A 73 6.93 -2.18 11.85
CA ASN A 73 7.28 -0.83 12.21
C ASN A 73 6.31 -0.28 13.28
N PRO A 74 6.54 -0.57 14.57
CA PRO A 74 5.69 -0.08 15.65
C PRO A 74 5.69 1.45 15.78
N ALA A 75 6.67 2.13 15.20
CA ALA A 75 6.79 3.59 15.16
C ALA A 75 6.29 4.18 13.83
N PHE A 76 5.45 3.44 13.11
CA PHE A 76 4.85 3.90 11.86
C PHE A 76 4.21 5.29 12.02
N SER A 77 4.34 6.10 10.96
CA SER A 77 3.81 7.46 10.92
C SER A 77 3.27 7.75 9.54
N LEU A 78 1.99 8.14 9.48
CA LEU A 78 1.35 8.60 8.25
C LEU A 78 2.10 9.76 7.58
N GLU A 79 2.62 10.70 8.37
CA GLU A 79 3.38 11.83 7.85
C GLU A 79 4.68 11.36 7.17
N THR A 80 5.41 10.48 7.84
CA THR A 80 6.69 9.98 7.33
C THR A 80 6.51 9.17 6.04
N ILE A 81 5.50 8.29 6.01
CA ILE A 81 5.25 7.46 4.83
C ILE A 81 4.73 8.30 3.66
N ALA A 82 3.82 9.25 3.90
CA ALA A 82 3.28 10.12 2.86
C ALA A 82 4.34 11.05 2.26
N ALA A 83 5.31 11.49 3.06
CA ALA A 83 6.45 12.26 2.60
C ALA A 83 7.48 11.42 1.81
N SER A 84 7.54 10.11 2.07
CA SER A 84 8.49 9.21 1.40
C SER A 84 8.13 8.91 -0.06
N TYR A 85 6.85 9.06 -0.43
CA TYR A 85 6.36 8.78 -1.77
C TYR A 85 6.28 10.05 -2.62
N PRO A 86 6.71 9.99 -3.90
CA PRO A 86 6.67 11.14 -4.80
C PRO A 86 5.25 11.34 -5.36
N PHE A 87 4.32 11.80 -4.52
CA PHE A 87 3.02 12.29 -4.99
C PHE A 87 3.19 13.60 -5.76
N LYS A 88 2.58 13.69 -6.94
CA LYS A 88 2.58 14.93 -7.74
C LYS A 88 1.49 15.89 -7.32
N ASP A 89 0.34 15.36 -6.90
CA ASP A 89 -0.82 16.12 -6.43
C ASP A 89 -0.94 15.99 -4.91
N GLU A 90 -1.25 17.10 -4.25
CA GLU A 90 -1.49 17.10 -2.80
C GLU A 90 -2.78 16.37 -2.42
N THR A 91 -3.74 16.34 -3.36
CA THR A 91 -5.00 15.61 -3.23
C THR A 91 -4.74 14.11 -3.14
N ASP A 92 -3.87 13.56 -4.00
CA ASP A 92 -3.49 12.15 -3.97
C ASP A 92 -2.78 11.79 -2.66
N ARG A 93 -1.89 12.67 -2.19
CA ARG A 93 -1.19 12.49 -0.90
C ARG A 93 -2.18 12.48 0.27
N ALA A 94 -3.14 13.41 0.27
CA ALA A 94 -4.17 13.48 1.30
C ALA A 94 -5.11 12.27 1.25
N ASP A 95 -5.48 11.83 0.05
CA ASP A 95 -6.30 10.64 -0.16
C ASP A 95 -5.61 9.38 0.34
N PHE A 96 -4.32 9.21 0.02
CA PHE A 96 -3.50 8.12 0.53
C PHE A 96 -3.42 8.11 2.06
N SER A 97 -3.12 9.26 2.66
CA SER A 97 -3.06 9.39 4.13
C SER A 97 -4.40 9.05 4.79
N LYS A 98 -5.51 9.49 4.19
CA LYS A 98 -6.86 9.17 4.66
C LYS A 98 -7.19 7.68 4.50
N ALA A 99 -6.76 7.03 3.42
CA ALA A 99 -6.97 5.61 3.21
C ALA A 99 -6.26 4.78 4.29
N LEU A 100 -4.99 5.09 4.57
CA LEU A 100 -4.24 4.44 5.64
C LEU A 100 -4.84 4.72 7.02
N SER A 101 -5.37 5.92 7.26
CA SER A 101 -6.08 6.23 8.50
C SER A 101 -7.36 5.40 8.67
N LEU A 102 -8.12 5.14 7.59
CA LEU A 102 -9.27 4.23 7.61
C LEU A 102 -8.86 2.79 7.90
N ALA A 103 -7.66 2.37 7.48
CA ALA A 103 -7.07 1.09 7.81
C ALA A 103 -6.57 0.99 9.26
N GLY A 104 -6.58 2.09 10.02
CA GLY A 104 -6.17 2.11 11.44
C GLY A 104 -4.75 2.60 11.70
N LEU A 105 -4.01 2.97 10.66
CA LEU A 105 -2.67 3.57 10.79
C LEU A 105 -2.75 5.04 11.21
N ARG A 106 -1.69 5.55 11.86
CA ARG A 106 -1.64 6.91 12.43
C ARG A 106 -0.31 7.61 12.15
#